data_AF-A0A962HW19-F1
#
_entry.id   AF-A0A962HW19-F1
#
_cell.length_a   1.000
_cell.length_b   1.000
_cell.length_c   1.000
_cell.angle_alpha   90.00
_cell.angle_beta   90.00
_cell.angle_gamma   90.00
#
_symmetry.space_group_name_H-M   'P 1'
#
loop_
_entity.id
_entity.type
_entity.pdbx_description
1 polymer ?
#
loop_
_entity_poly.entity_id
_entity_poly.type
_entity_poly.pdbx_seq_one_letter_code
_entity_poly.pdbx_strand_id
1 'polypeptide(L)'
;MERKAFRIAQLGLRNEADALDAVQDAMMKLVQSYATRPAEEWRPLFYRILENGIRDMQRRRTVRGRVMAWLPARRTDEDDDDQLDPIDLAESAIPQPPRQLEMDEAIAVLERA
;
A
#
# COMPACT_ATOMS: atom_id res chain seq x y z
N MET A 1 17.79 13.57 5.94
CA MET A 1 17.15 12.26 5.70
C MET A 1 15.63 12.38 5.76
N GLU A 2 15.10 13.04 6.79
CA GLU A 2 13.67 13.32 6.98
C GLU A 2 12.96 13.91 5.77
N ARG A 3 13.42 15.03 5.19
CA ARG A 3 12.73 15.65 4.04
C ARG A 3 12.56 14.69 2.86
N LYS A 4 13.55 13.83 2.60
CA LYS A 4 13.49 12.82 1.52
C LYS A 4 12.52 11.70 1.89
N ALA A 5 12.59 11.20 3.12
CA ALA A 5 11.71 10.16 3.63
C ALA A 5 10.24 10.61 3.61
N PHE A 6 9.97 11.81 4.13
CA PHE A 6 8.67 12.44 4.10
C PHE A 6 8.15 12.62 2.68
N ARG A 7 8.98 13.09 1.73
CA ARG A 7 8.54 13.21 0.33
C ARG A 7 8.18 11.86 -0.28
N ILE A 8 8.92 10.80 0.02
CA ILE A 8 8.61 9.43 -0.42
C ILE A 8 7.28 8.97 0.18
N ALA A 9 7.08 9.16 1.49
CA ALA A 9 5.85 8.80 2.17
C ALA A 9 4.65 9.61 1.67
N GLN A 10 4.82 10.91 1.46
CA GLN A 10 3.79 11.80 0.92
C GLN A 10 3.37 11.38 -0.48
N LEU A 11 4.32 11.01 -1.35
CA LEU A 11 4.00 10.49 -2.69
C LEU A 11 3.29 9.14 -2.64
N GLY A 12 3.66 8.26 -1.69
CA GLY A 12 3.05 6.94 -1.54
C GLY A 12 1.67 6.95 -0.88
N LEU A 13 1.43 7.86 0.07
CA LEU A 13 0.23 7.87 0.90
C LEU A 13 -0.76 8.97 0.54
N ARG A 14 -0.35 10.00 -0.23
CA ARG A 14 -1.20 11.13 -0.65
C ARG A 14 -1.94 11.84 0.48
N ASN A 15 -1.52 11.62 1.72
CA ASN A 15 -2.05 12.23 2.93
C ASN A 15 -0.84 12.62 3.78
N GLU A 16 -0.82 13.89 4.21
CA GLU A 16 0.33 14.47 4.90
C GLU A 16 0.50 13.93 6.33
N ALA A 17 -0.60 13.80 7.08
CA ALA A 17 -0.57 13.26 8.45
C ALA A 17 -0.07 11.81 8.43
N ASP A 18 -0.63 10.98 7.55
CA ASP A 18 -0.21 9.59 7.36
C ASP A 18 1.26 9.47 6.94
N ALA A 19 1.76 10.42 6.14
CA ALA A 19 3.17 10.47 5.75
C ALA A 19 4.10 10.82 6.92
N LEU A 20 3.69 11.77 7.78
CA LEU A 20 4.43 12.10 9.00
C LEU A 20 4.45 10.92 9.97
N ASP A 21 3.32 10.26 10.17
CA ASP A 21 3.20 9.10 11.06
C ASP A 21 4.04 7.93 10.56
N ALA A 22 3.98 7.61 9.26
CA ALA A 22 4.80 6.55 8.69
C ALA A 22 6.31 6.79 8.87
N VAL A 23 6.77 8.04 8.76
CA VAL A 23 8.18 8.39 8.98
C VAL A 23 8.56 8.26 10.46
N GLN A 24 7.72 8.77 11.36
CA GLN A 24 7.96 8.68 12.81
C GLN A 24 7.97 7.23 13.29
N ASP A 25 7.02 6.42 12.84
CA ASP A 25 6.97 4.98 13.11
C ASP A 25 8.23 4.26 12.61
N ALA A 26 8.70 4.61 11.42
CA ALA A 26 9.92 4.03 10.87
C ALA A 26 11.15 4.39 11.71
N MET A 27 11.24 5.62 12.21
CA MET A 27 12.30 6.04 13.12
C MET A 27 12.23 5.30 14.45
N MET A 28 11.05 5.22 15.07
CA MET A 28 10.86 4.51 16.34
C MET A 28 11.22 3.04 16.21
N LYS A 29 10.74 2.34 15.17
CA LYS A 29 11.06 0.93 14.90
C LYS A 29 12.55 0.71 14.66
N LEU A 30 13.23 1.62 13.98
CA LEU A 30 14.67 1.54 13.77
C LEU A 30 15.41 1.54 15.11
N VAL A 31 15.09 2.48 15.99
CA VAL A 31 15.76 2.59 17.30
C VAL A 31 15.40 1.41 18.21
N GLN A 32 14.13 1.02 18.28
CA GLN A 32 13.69 -0.06 19.16
C GLN A 32 14.28 -1.43 18.76
N SER A 33 14.34 -1.73 17.47
CA SER A 33 14.71 -3.07 16.98
C SER A 33 16.14 -3.18 16.47
N TYR A 34 16.80 -2.07 16.13
CA TYR A 34 18.09 -2.07 15.43
C TYR A 34 19.13 -1.11 16.04
N ALA A 35 18.92 -0.57 17.25
CA ALA A 35 19.89 0.32 17.91
C ALA A 35 21.32 -0.23 18.01
N THR A 36 21.48 -1.55 18.12
CA THR A 36 22.79 -2.21 18.24
C THR A 36 23.51 -2.44 16.92
N ARG A 37 22.87 -2.13 15.78
CA ARG A 37 23.46 -2.29 14.45
C ARG A 37 24.50 -1.19 14.19
N PRO A 38 25.53 -1.45 13.36
CA PRO A 38 26.44 -0.41 12.89
C PRO A 38 25.68 0.75 12.23
N ALA A 39 26.14 1.98 12.45
CA ALA A 39 25.47 3.19 11.94
C ALA A 39 25.34 3.21 10.40
N GLU A 40 26.25 2.52 9.71
CA GLU A 40 26.24 2.35 8.25
C GLU A 40 25.01 1.58 7.76
N GLU A 41 24.46 0.68 8.58
CA GLU A 41 23.26 -0.12 8.25
C GLU A 41 21.95 0.61 8.54
N TRP A 42 21.97 1.67 9.36
CA TRP A 42 20.74 2.32 9.82
C TRP A 42 19.92 2.91 8.68
N ARG A 43 20.62 3.51 7.71
CA ARG A 43 20.02 4.16 6.57
C ARG A 43 19.25 3.18 5.67
N PRO A 44 19.82 2.06 5.19
CA PRO A 44 19.05 1.08 4.44
C PRO A 44 17.93 0.42 5.27
N LEU A 45 18.15 0.16 6.57
CA LEU A 45 17.10 -0.38 7.45
C LEU A 45 15.92 0.58 7.60
N PHE A 46 16.19 1.87 7.82
CA PHE A 46 15.16 2.91 7.90
C PHE A 46 14.26 2.92 6.66
N TYR A 47 14.86 2.95 5.46
CA TYR A 47 14.08 2.99 4.22
C TYR A 47 13.30 1.69 3.99
N ARG A 48 13.83 0.54 4.42
CA ARG A 48 13.09 -0.73 4.36
C ARG A 48 11.88 -0.73 5.29
N ILE A 49 12.03 -0.22 6.52
CA ILE A 49 10.93 -0.11 7.48
C ILE A 49 9.86 0.86 6.94
N LEU A 50 10.29 2.02 6.44
CA LEU A 50 9.40 3.03 5.87
C LEU A 50 8.60 2.48 4.67
N GLU A 51 9.29 1.82 3.73
CA GLU A 51 8.66 1.25 2.54
C GLU A 51 7.64 0.16 2.90
N ASN A 52 7.96 -0.69 3.88
CA ASN A 52 7.01 -1.68 4.41
C ASN A 52 5.79 -1.01 5.05
N GLY A 53 5.98 0.06 5.83
CA GLY A 53 4.90 0.83 6.43
C GLY A 53 3.96 1.43 5.39
N ILE A 54 4.50 2.07 4.35
CA ILE A 54 3.73 2.65 3.24
C ILE A 54 2.90 1.57 2.53
N ARG A 55 3.51 0.44 2.16
CA ARG A 55 2.81 -0.66 1.49
C ARG A 55 1.68 -1.24 2.34
N ASP A 56 1.92 -1.38 3.64
CA ASP A 56 0.93 -1.93 4.56
C ASP A 56 -0.30 -1.01 4.71
N MET A 57 -0.07 0.31 4.77
CA MET A 57 -1.14 1.32 4.76
C MET A 57 -1.94 1.30 3.45
N GLN A 58 -1.24 1.28 2.30
CA GLN A 58 -1.88 1.16 0.98
C GLN A 58 -2.74 -0.10 0.89
N ARG A 59 -2.19 -1.25 1.31
CA ARG A 59 -2.93 -2.52 1.33
C ARG A 59 -4.19 -2.42 2.20
N ARG A 60 -4.11 -1.83 3.40
CA ARG A 60 -5.28 -1.64 4.27
C ARG A 60 -6.36 -0.79 3.61
N ARG A 61 -5.98 0.31 2.94
CA ARG A 61 -6.92 1.17 2.22
C ARG A 61 -7.61 0.43 1.07
N THR A 62 -6.85 -0.29 0.25
CA THR A 62 -7.41 -1.10 -0.86
C THR A 62 -8.35 -2.18 -0.35
N VAL A 63 -7.96 -2.92 0.70
CA VAL A 63 -8.80 -3.97 1.30
C VAL A 63 -10.08 -3.37 1.89
N ARG A 64 -9.99 -2.26 2.64
CA ARG A 64 -11.17 -1.57 3.19
C ARG A 64 -12.10 -1.09 2.07
N GLY A 65 -11.54 -0.53 1.01
CA GLY A 65 -12.30 -0.08 -0.16
C GLY A 65 -13.06 -1.22 -0.85
N ARG A 66 -12.41 -2.35 -1.10
CA ARG A 66 -13.05 -3.53 -1.70
C ARG A 66 -14.16 -4.11 -0.81
N VAL A 67 -13.95 -4.17 0.50
CA VAL A 67 -14.96 -4.64 1.46
C VAL A 67 -16.17 -3.70 1.49
N MET A 68 -15.93 -2.38 1.52
CA MET A 68 -17.01 -1.39 1.49
C MET A 68 -17.77 -1.37 0.17
N ALA A 69 -17.09 -1.58 -0.96
CA ALA A 69 -17.72 -1.68 -2.28
C ALA A 69 -18.63 -2.91 -2.42
N TRP A 70 -18.39 -3.98 -1.65
CA TRP A 70 -19.24 -5.18 -1.61
C TRP A 70 -20.46 -5.01 -0.69
N LEU A 71 -20.47 -4.00 0.20
CA LEU A 71 -21.61 -3.71 1.07
C LEU A 71 -22.68 -2.91 0.31
N PRO A 72 -23.93 -3.40 0.16
CA PRO A 72 -24.99 -2.72 -0.58
C PRO A 72 -25.51 -1.43 0.10
N ALA A 73 -24.98 -1.05 1.25
CA ALA A 73 -25.44 0.07 2.07
C ALA A 73 -24.31 1.07 2.34
N ARG A 74 -24.05 1.98 1.39
CA ARG A 74 -23.57 3.36 1.60
C ARG A 74 -23.18 4.04 0.28
N ARG A 75 -24.18 4.28 -0.58
CA ARG A 75 -24.07 5.33 -1.63
C ARG A 75 -24.69 6.64 -1.14
N THR A 76 -24.46 7.01 0.11
CA THR A 76 -24.93 8.30 0.65
C THR A 76 -24.08 8.58 1.87
N ASP A 77 -23.09 9.45 1.72
CA ASP A 77 -22.97 10.71 2.47
C ASP A 77 -21.67 11.41 2.06
N GLU A 78 -21.79 12.71 1.83
CA GLU A 78 -20.89 13.56 1.04
C GLU A 78 -19.68 14.14 1.80
N ASP A 79 -19.41 13.73 3.04
CA ASP A 79 -18.33 14.31 3.84
C ASP A 79 -17.40 13.22 4.38
N ASP A 80 -16.23 13.05 3.77
CA ASP A 80 -14.97 12.75 4.45
C ASP A 80 -13.83 12.60 3.43
N ASP A 81 -12.61 12.91 3.85
CA ASP A 81 -11.31 12.65 3.19
C ASP A 81 -11.08 11.16 2.77
N ASP A 82 -12.10 10.31 2.99
CA ASP A 82 -12.18 8.88 2.73
C ASP A 82 -12.92 8.53 1.42
N GLN A 83 -13.15 9.51 0.54
CA GLN A 83 -13.63 9.23 -0.81
C GLN A 83 -12.63 8.29 -1.51
N LEU A 84 -13.10 7.06 -1.82
CA LEU A 84 -12.29 6.05 -2.49
C LEU A 84 -11.70 6.64 -3.77
N ASP A 85 -10.36 6.79 -3.80
CA ASP A 85 -9.66 7.30 -4.97
C ASP A 85 -10.03 6.42 -6.17
N PRO A 86 -10.52 6.99 -7.28
CA PRO A 86 -10.82 6.22 -8.50
C PRO A 86 -9.64 5.34 -8.96
N ILE A 87 -8.40 5.69 -8.61
CA ILE A 87 -7.21 4.87 -8.85
C ILE A 87 -7.15 3.64 -7.94
N ASP A 88 -7.58 3.72 -6.68
CA ASP A 88 -7.66 2.55 -5.78
C ASP A 88 -8.77 1.57 -6.18
N LEU A 89 -9.79 2.09 -6.87
CA LEU A 89 -10.84 1.31 -7.52
C LEU A 89 -10.41 0.74 -8.88
N ALA A 90 -9.35 1.27 -9.48
CA ALA A 90 -8.84 0.76 -10.73
C ALA A 90 -8.35 -0.68 -10.53
N GLU A 91 -8.83 -1.58 -11.38
CA GLU A 91 -8.42 -2.97 -11.36
C GLU A 91 -6.92 -3.07 -11.60
N SER A 92 -6.21 -3.84 -10.76
CA SER A 92 -4.77 -4.01 -10.92
C SER A 92 -4.47 -4.58 -12.30
N ALA A 93 -3.52 -3.99 -13.02
CA ALA A 93 -3.08 -4.49 -14.33
C ALA A 93 -2.52 -5.94 -14.28
N ILE A 94 -2.21 -6.43 -13.07
CA ILE A 94 -1.88 -7.82 -12.80
C ILE A 94 -3.20 -8.56 -12.51
N PRO A 95 -3.56 -9.59 -13.30
CA PRO A 95 -4.73 -10.42 -13.03
C PRO A 95 -4.66 -11.01 -11.63
N GLN A 96 -5.79 -11.06 -10.93
CA GLN A 96 -5.86 -11.79 -9.67
C GLN A 96 -5.56 -13.28 -9.93
N PRO A 97 -4.91 -14.01 -8.98
CA PRO A 97 -4.55 -15.42 -9.16
C PRO A 97 -5.64 -16.33 -9.76
N PRO A 98 -6.93 -16.25 -9.35
CA PRO A 98 -7.96 -17.08 -9.99
C PRO A 98 -8.21 -16.71 -11.45
N ARG A 99 -8.18 -15.42 -11.79
CA ARG A 99 -8.35 -14.95 -13.17
C ARG A 99 -7.15 -15.33 -14.06
N GLN A 100 -5.96 -15.39 -13.48
CA GLN A 100 -4.77 -15.86 -14.18
C GLN A 100 -4.89 -17.36 -14.53
N LEU A 101 -5.40 -18.17 -13.59
CA LEU A 101 -5.66 -19.59 -13.81
C LEU A 101 -6.71 -19.82 -14.91
N GLU A 102 -7.79 -19.03 -14.90
CA GLU A 102 -8.82 -19.05 -15.95
C GLU A 102 -8.25 -18.66 -17.33
N MET A 103 -7.36 -17.66 -17.38
CA MET A 103 -6.70 -17.24 -18.62
C MET A 103 -5.76 -18.32 -19.15
N ASP A 104 -4.97 -18.95 -18.28
CA ASP A 104 -4.06 -20.04 -18.64
C ASP A 104 -4.85 -21.26 -19.15
N GLU A 105 -5.98 -21.59 -18.53
CA GLU A 105 -6.88 -22.64 -18.99
C GLU A 105 -7.50 -22.32 -20.36
N ALA A 106 -7.94 -21.08 -20.57
CA ALA A 106 -8.50 -20.63 -21.84
C ALA A 106 -7.48 -20.69 -22.99
N ILE A 107 -6.22 -20.31 -22.73
CA ILE A 107 -5.12 -20.42 -23.69
C ILE A 107 -4.85 -21.89 -24.02
N ALA A 108 -4.78 -22.76 -23.01
CA ALA A 108 -4.54 -24.20 -23.22
C ALA A 108 -5.64 -24.89 -24.06
N VAL A 109 -6.89 -24.41 -23.99
CA VAL A 109 -7.99 -24.89 -24.84
C VAL A 109 -7.80 -24.45 -26.30
N LEU A 110 -7.36 -23.21 -26.54
CA LEU A 110 -7.10 -22.68 -27.88
C LEU A 110 -5.90 -23.38 -28.55
N GLU A 111 -4.86 -23.72 -27.80
CA GLU A 111 -3.67 -24.42 -28.32
C GLU A 111 -3.93 -25.89 -28.69
N ARG A 112 -5.04 -26.48 -28.21
CA ARG A 112 -5.43 -27.86 -28.51
C ARG A 112 -6.41 -27.99 -29.69
N ALA A 113 -6.90 -26.88 -30.22
CA ALA A 113 -7.82 -26.82 -31.37
C ALA A 113 -7.06 -26.62 -32.69
#